data_AF-A0A7C3ITI5-F1
#
_entry.id   AF-A0A7C3ITI5-F1
#
_cell.length_a   1.000
_cell.length_b   1.000
_cell.length_c   1.000
_cell.angle_alpha   90.00
_cell.angle_beta   90.00
_cell.angle_gamma   90.00
#
_symmetry.space_group_name_H-M   'P 1'
#
loop_
_entity.id
_entity.type
_entity.pdbx_description
1 polymer ?
#
loop_
_entity_poly.entity_id
_entity_poly.type
_entity_poly.pdbx_seq_one_letter_code
_entity_poly.pdbx_strand_id
1 'polypeptide(L)'
;AHVKDLLAHLRLIANPFDVVSWHRVLLLLEGIGPRTAALIEQWIQAQPQPLAALQSFPRRDVRERLSGLASLLERLSRLTNPAEQTDEVLRYYVPLLERQYPDDHPRRRKDLEHLVGLASEHRSLLAFLTHMALDPPTDSVDGVMATEGDNELLVLSTIHSAKGLEWRAVFVIWATEGRFPAPHSLAPEDLEEERRLLYVAVTRARDQLYITYPVKVFDRFQGVTLGKVSRFLEGISPNVLVPSRVVSSQDPIF
;
A
#
# COMPACT_ATOMS: atom_id res chain seq x y z
N ALA A 1 -3.75 6.07 7.59
CA ALA A 1 -3.17 6.13 8.96
C ALA A 1 -2.01 5.14 9.13
N HIS A 2 -2.24 3.83 8.91
CA HIS A 2 -1.25 2.76 9.11
C HIS A 2 0.06 2.92 8.30
N VAL A 3 0.01 3.36 7.03
CA VAL A 3 1.22 3.67 6.24
C VAL A 3 2.08 4.72 6.95
N LYS A 4 1.46 5.81 7.43
CA LYS A 4 2.15 6.89 8.13
C LYS A 4 2.77 6.42 9.45
N ASP A 5 2.16 5.44 10.12
CA ASP A 5 2.70 4.82 11.34
C ASP A 5 3.97 4.03 11.03
N LEU A 6 3.97 3.21 9.98
CA LEU A 6 5.17 2.49 9.52
C LEU A 6 6.28 3.46 9.12
N LEU A 7 5.97 4.45 8.28
CA LEU A 7 6.94 5.45 7.81
C LEU A 7 7.54 6.26 8.96
N ALA A 8 6.81 6.51 10.05
CA ALA A 8 7.37 7.21 11.20
C ALA A 8 8.51 6.43 11.88
N HIS A 9 8.42 5.10 11.99
CA HIS A 9 9.53 4.29 12.52
C HIS A 9 10.78 4.41 11.64
N LEU A 10 10.59 4.38 10.32
CA LEU A 10 11.67 4.53 9.36
C LEU A 10 12.30 5.93 9.39
N ARG A 11 11.47 6.97 9.55
CA ARG A 11 11.94 8.36 9.71
C ARG A 11 12.81 8.53 10.94
N LEU A 12 12.54 7.83 12.04
CA LEU A 12 13.40 7.87 13.23
C LEU A 12 14.81 7.31 12.97
N ILE A 13 14.96 6.37 12.04
CA ILE A 13 16.28 5.85 11.63
C ILE A 13 17.01 6.87 10.77
N ALA A 14 16.31 7.55 9.85
CA ALA A 14 16.89 8.58 8.99
C ALA A 14 17.17 9.90 9.74
N ASN A 15 16.32 10.25 10.69
CA ASN A 15 16.39 11.45 11.53
C ASN A 15 15.94 11.12 12.96
N PRO A 16 16.88 10.76 13.86
CA PRO A 16 16.59 10.47 15.27
C PRO A 16 16.02 11.65 16.06
N PHE A 17 16.05 12.88 15.53
CA PHE A 17 15.52 14.08 16.17
C PHE A 17 14.12 14.47 15.66
N ASP A 18 13.48 13.66 14.81
CA ASP A 18 12.12 13.91 14.33
C ASP A 18 11.07 13.74 15.45
N VAL A 19 10.73 14.86 16.10
CA VAL A 19 9.73 14.93 17.19
C VAL A 19 8.36 14.41 16.76
N VAL A 20 7.94 14.68 15.51
CA VAL A 20 6.62 14.27 15.03
C VAL A 20 6.55 12.76 14.88
N SER A 21 7.60 12.15 14.33
CA SER A 21 7.69 10.70 14.21
C SER A 21 7.79 10.02 15.57
N TRP A 22 8.54 10.60 16.52
CA TRP A 22 8.60 10.09 17.89
C TRP A 22 7.22 10.08 18.55
N HIS A 23 6.51 11.23 18.51
CA HIS A 23 5.19 11.34 19.12
C HIS A 23 4.22 10.31 18.55
N ARG A 24 4.22 10.15 17.23
CA ARG A 24 3.37 9.18 16.54
C ARG A 24 3.68 7.74 16.96
N VAL A 25 4.95 7.36 16.96
CA VAL A 25 5.39 5.99 17.31
C VAL A 25 5.10 5.67 18.78
N LEU A 26 5.34 6.62 19.69
CA LEU A 26 5.12 6.42 21.12
C LEU A 26 3.64 6.21 21.46
N LEU A 27 2.72 6.90 20.77
CA LEU A 27 1.28 6.75 20.97
C LEU A 27 0.72 5.40 20.50
N LEU A 28 1.50 4.60 19.76
CA LEU A 28 1.10 3.23 19.39
C LEU A 28 1.32 2.24 20.56
N LEU A 29 2.18 2.60 21.52
CA LEU A 29 2.54 1.75 22.63
C LEU A 29 1.47 1.74 23.71
N GLU A 30 1.09 0.55 24.16
CA GLU A 30 0.06 0.41 25.18
C GLU A 30 0.49 1.05 26.50
N GLY A 31 -0.40 1.86 27.09
CA GLY A 31 -0.14 2.57 28.33
C GLY A 31 0.74 3.82 28.18
N ILE A 32 1.12 4.21 26.96
CA ILE A 32 1.79 5.47 26.68
C ILE A 32 0.78 6.44 26.06
N GLY A 33 0.22 7.31 26.91
CA GLY A 33 -0.64 8.42 26.47
C GLY A 33 0.15 9.68 26.09
N PRO A 34 -0.53 10.73 25.58
CA PRO A 34 0.12 11.96 25.09
C PRO A 34 1.06 12.64 26.10
N ARG A 35 0.70 12.65 27.38
CA ARG A 35 1.55 13.23 28.45
C ARG A 35 2.83 12.44 28.65
N THR A 36 2.75 11.11 28.64
CA THR A 36 3.91 10.23 28.81
C THR A 36 4.79 10.29 27.56
N ALA A 37 4.20 10.31 26.36
CA ALA A 37 4.93 10.49 25.11
C ALA A 37 5.74 11.78 25.10
N ALA A 38 5.13 12.92 25.45
CA ALA A 38 5.83 14.21 25.53
C ALA A 38 7.00 14.20 26.53
N LEU A 39 6.86 13.52 27.68
CA LEU A 39 7.96 13.37 28.65
C LEU A 39 9.12 12.53 28.09
N ILE A 40 8.80 11.45 27.38
CA ILE A 40 9.79 10.59 26.72
C ILE A 40 10.50 11.38 25.62
N GLU A 41 9.76 12.09 24.78
CA GLU A 41 10.30 12.95 23.72
C GLU A 41 11.27 13.99 24.28
N GLN A 42 10.85 14.78 25.27
CA GLN A 42 11.71 15.79 25.90
C GLN A 42 13.00 15.19 26.44
N TRP A 43 12.91 14.00 27.05
CA TRP A 43 14.08 13.31 27.56
C TRP A 43 15.00 12.81 26.46
N ILE A 44 14.45 12.19 25.40
CA ILE A 44 15.19 11.67 24.24
C ILE A 44 15.91 12.79 23.49
N GLN A 45 15.24 13.93 23.29
CA GLN A 45 15.78 15.09 22.56
C GLN A 45 16.97 15.74 23.29
N ALA A 46 17.07 15.56 24.61
CA ALA A 46 18.22 16.00 25.39
C ALA A 46 19.44 15.06 25.30
N GLN A 47 19.31 13.91 24.64
CA GLN A 47 20.37 12.90 24.56
C GLN A 47 21.16 13.03 23.25
N PRO A 48 22.49 12.78 23.28
CA PRO A 48 23.31 12.79 22.06
C PRO A 48 22.97 11.65 21.10
N GLN A 49 22.41 10.54 21.61
CA GLN A 49 22.01 9.38 20.83
C GLN A 49 20.55 9.00 21.15
N PRO A 50 19.57 9.68 20.51
CA PRO A 50 18.14 9.50 20.79
C PRO A 50 17.66 8.04 20.78
N LEU A 51 18.07 7.25 19.77
CA LEU A 51 17.62 5.86 19.61
C LEU A 51 18.13 4.95 20.73
N ALA A 52 19.41 5.06 21.07
CA ALA A 52 20.04 4.25 22.12
C ALA A 52 19.53 4.62 23.52
N ALA A 53 19.20 5.90 23.72
CA ALA A 53 18.72 6.40 24.98
C ALA A 53 17.40 5.74 25.42
N LEU A 54 16.56 5.25 24.50
CA LEU A 54 15.28 4.61 24.87
C LEU A 54 15.43 3.53 25.96
N GLN A 55 16.54 2.78 25.93
CA GLN A 55 16.85 1.71 26.88
C GLN A 55 17.22 2.21 28.29
N SER A 56 17.59 3.48 28.45
CA SER A 56 17.98 4.09 29.73
C SER A 56 16.95 5.10 30.27
N PHE A 57 15.72 5.11 29.73
CA PHE A 57 14.67 6.00 30.22
C PHE A 57 14.46 5.81 31.74
N PRO A 58 14.41 6.90 32.56
CA PRO A 58 14.51 6.78 34.02
C PRO A 58 13.39 5.98 34.68
N ARG A 59 12.14 6.12 34.21
CA ARG A 59 10.99 5.44 34.82
C ARG A 59 10.91 3.99 34.34
N ARG A 60 11.00 3.04 35.28
CA ARG A 60 11.08 1.61 35.00
C ARG A 60 9.84 1.06 34.29
N ASP A 61 8.65 1.41 34.78
CA ASP A 61 7.35 1.01 34.22
C ASP A 61 7.17 1.46 32.76
N VAL A 62 7.66 2.66 32.44
CA VAL A 62 7.66 3.18 31.07
C VAL A 62 8.74 2.49 30.24
N ARG A 63 9.95 2.33 30.77
CA ARG A 63 11.07 1.68 30.09
C ARG A 63 10.74 0.24 29.67
N GLU A 64 10.02 -0.51 30.50
CA GLU A 64 9.56 -1.87 30.17
C GLU A 64 8.65 -1.86 28.92
N ARG A 65 7.77 -0.87 28.76
CA ARG A 65 6.91 -0.68 27.57
C ARG A 65 7.70 -0.24 26.33
N LEU A 66 8.80 0.48 26.53
CA LEU A 66 9.68 0.95 25.45
C LEU A 66 10.62 -0.14 24.93
N SER A 67 10.82 -1.23 25.66
CA SER A 67 11.81 -2.27 25.33
C SER A 67 11.66 -2.83 23.92
N GLY A 68 10.44 -3.18 23.50
CA GLY A 68 10.17 -3.71 22.16
C GLY A 68 10.53 -2.72 21.05
N LEU A 69 10.19 -1.43 21.24
CA LEU A 69 10.55 -0.36 20.31
C LEU A 69 12.07 -0.13 20.29
N ALA A 70 12.73 -0.13 21.45
CA ALA A 70 14.18 0.03 21.55
C ALA A 70 14.92 -1.07 20.79
N SER A 71 14.51 -2.34 20.97
CA SER A 71 15.10 -3.47 20.26
C SER A 71 14.84 -3.42 18.76
N LEU A 72 13.67 -2.93 18.32
CA LEU A 72 13.41 -2.70 16.90
C LEU A 72 14.37 -1.66 16.33
N LEU A 73 14.45 -0.46 16.93
CA LEU A 73 15.28 0.63 16.43
C LEU A 73 16.77 0.25 16.38
N GLU A 74 17.23 -0.53 17.36
CA GLU A 74 18.57 -1.10 17.36
C GLU A 74 18.79 -2.05 16.17
N ARG A 75 17.85 -2.98 15.90
CA ARG A 75 17.95 -3.85 14.71
C ARG A 75 17.96 -3.05 13.42
N LEU A 76 17.06 -2.08 13.27
CA LEU A 76 16.96 -1.25 12.07
C LEU A 76 18.23 -0.43 11.81
N SER A 77 18.89 0.05 12.86
CA SER A 77 20.16 0.80 12.74
C SER A 77 21.33 -0.03 12.19
N ARG A 78 21.23 -1.36 12.25
CA ARG A 78 22.23 -2.30 11.72
C ARG A 78 21.96 -2.69 10.28
N LEU A 79 20.76 -2.43 9.78
CA LEU A 79 20.35 -2.72 8.40
C LEU A 79 20.64 -1.51 7.50
N THR A 80 20.98 -1.79 6.24
CA THR A 80 21.23 -0.75 5.22
C THR A 80 20.23 -0.82 4.07
N ASN A 81 19.59 -1.97 3.87
CA ASN A 81 18.60 -2.18 2.83
C ASN A 81 17.22 -1.64 3.28
N PRO A 82 16.61 -0.68 2.55
CA PRO A 82 15.31 -0.12 2.91
C PRO A 82 14.18 -1.15 2.91
N ALA A 83 14.22 -2.16 2.05
CA ALA A 83 13.20 -3.21 2.03
C ALA A 83 13.26 -4.06 3.31
N GLU A 84 14.46 -4.45 3.74
CA GLU A 84 14.66 -5.21 4.99
C GLU A 84 14.27 -4.38 6.22
N GLN A 85 14.61 -3.08 6.23
CA GLN A 85 14.17 -2.16 7.29
C GLN A 85 12.64 -2.04 7.34
N THR A 86 12.00 -1.91 6.18
CA THR A 86 10.53 -1.80 6.09
C THR A 86 9.85 -3.08 6.54
N ASP A 87 10.39 -4.24 6.16
CA ASP A 87 9.89 -5.57 6.56
C ASP A 87 10.05 -5.83 8.07
N GLU A 88 11.17 -5.40 8.68
CA GLU A 88 11.35 -5.45 10.14
C GLU A 88 10.33 -4.58 10.89
N VAL A 89 10.07 -3.36 10.41
CA VAL A 89 9.02 -2.50 11.00
C VAL A 89 7.65 -3.15 10.81
N LEU A 90 7.37 -3.73 9.64
CA LEU A 90 6.11 -4.42 9.37
C LEU A 90 5.89 -5.57 10.36
N ARG A 91 6.89 -6.45 10.56
CA ARG A 91 6.84 -7.54 11.54
C ARG A 91 6.51 -7.04 12.95
N TYR A 92 7.11 -5.93 13.36
CA TYR A 92 6.85 -5.31 14.67
C TYR A 92 5.45 -4.69 14.77
N TYR A 93 4.98 -4.06 13.70
CA TYR A 93 3.74 -3.29 13.71
C TYR A 93 2.49 -4.15 13.52
N VAL A 94 2.57 -5.31 12.87
CA VAL A 94 1.41 -6.20 12.61
C VAL A 94 0.61 -6.52 13.88
N PRO A 95 1.21 -6.94 15.02
CA PRO A 95 0.44 -7.19 16.24
C PRO A 95 -0.27 -5.93 16.78
N LEU A 96 0.33 -4.75 16.61
CA LEU A 96 -0.27 -3.47 17.01
C LEU A 96 -1.46 -3.11 16.11
N LEU A 97 -1.29 -3.33 14.80
CA LEU A 97 -2.31 -3.12 13.76
C LEU A 97 -3.53 -4.02 13.97
N GLU A 98 -3.31 -5.31 14.23
CA GLU A 98 -4.38 -6.30 14.49
C GLU A 98 -5.22 -5.92 15.70
N ARG A 99 -4.57 -5.45 16.77
CA ARG A 99 -5.27 -4.97 17.96
C ARG A 99 -6.06 -3.69 17.72
N GLN A 100 -5.49 -2.74 16.98
CA GLN A 100 -6.13 -1.43 16.75
C GLN A 100 -7.25 -1.51 15.71
N TYR A 101 -7.16 -2.43 14.74
CA TYR A 101 -8.10 -2.57 13.65
C TYR A 101 -8.49 -4.05 13.41
N PRO A 102 -9.20 -4.72 14.34
CA PRO A 102 -9.50 -6.15 14.23
C PRO A 102 -10.16 -6.57 12.92
N ASP A 103 -11.05 -5.75 12.36
CA ASP A 103 -11.80 -6.09 11.14
C ASP A 103 -11.09 -5.63 9.84
N ASP A 104 -10.24 -4.60 9.90
CA ASP A 104 -9.61 -3.96 8.72
C ASP A 104 -8.12 -4.29 8.60
N HIS A 105 -7.53 -5.00 9.58
CA HIS A 105 -6.11 -5.36 9.56
C HIS A 105 -5.68 -6.16 8.31
N PRO A 106 -6.48 -7.06 7.69
CA PRO A 106 -6.01 -7.81 6.53
C PRO A 106 -5.77 -6.92 5.31
N ARG A 107 -6.64 -5.92 5.09
CA ARG A 107 -6.49 -4.93 4.02
C ARG A 107 -5.29 -4.03 4.28
N ARG A 108 -5.21 -3.46 5.49
CA ARG A 108 -4.09 -2.58 5.89
C ARG A 108 -2.75 -3.28 5.84
N ARG A 109 -2.70 -4.57 6.19
CA ARG A 109 -1.50 -5.39 6.08
C ARG A 109 -1.05 -5.52 4.63
N LYS A 110 -1.96 -5.76 3.68
CA LYS A 110 -1.63 -5.78 2.24
C LYS A 110 -1.05 -4.45 1.77
N ASP A 111 -1.61 -3.32 2.22
CA ASP A 111 -1.08 -1.99 1.89
C ASP A 111 0.38 -1.83 2.37
N LEU A 112 0.69 -2.30 3.59
CA LEU A 112 2.06 -2.27 4.12
C LEU A 112 2.98 -3.29 3.42
N GLU A 113 2.47 -4.45 3.03
CA GLU A 113 3.22 -5.43 2.24
C GLU A 113 3.58 -4.88 0.86
N HIS A 114 2.71 -4.06 0.23
CA HIS A 114 3.05 -3.31 -0.98
C HIS A 114 4.14 -2.28 -0.73
N LEU A 115 4.10 -1.59 0.41
CA LEU A 115 5.11 -0.61 0.80
C LEU A 115 6.52 -1.23 0.91
N VAL A 116 6.64 -2.48 1.38
CA VAL A 116 7.91 -3.25 1.35
C VAL A 116 8.38 -3.48 -0.10
N GLY A 117 7.44 -3.75 -1.02
CA GLY A 117 7.73 -3.87 -2.44
C GLY A 117 8.32 -2.58 -3.03
N LEU A 118 7.66 -1.45 -2.77
CA LEU A 118 8.14 -0.13 -3.18
C LEU A 118 9.52 0.19 -2.60
N ALA A 119 9.75 -0.12 -1.33
CA ALA A 119 11.04 0.08 -0.68
C ALA A 119 12.18 -0.68 -1.39
N SER A 120 11.89 -1.83 -2.02
CA SER A 120 12.90 -2.64 -2.73
C SER A 120 13.37 -2.01 -4.05
N GLU A 121 12.64 -1.04 -4.59
CA GLU A 121 13.01 -0.28 -5.78
C GLU A 121 14.05 0.82 -5.49
N HIS A 122 14.33 1.09 -4.21
CA HIS A 122 15.22 2.17 -3.78
C HIS A 122 16.54 1.66 -3.21
N ARG A 123 17.62 2.38 -3.51
CA ARG A 123 18.99 2.02 -3.07
C ARG A 123 19.30 2.41 -1.62
N SER A 124 18.51 3.30 -1.02
CA SER A 124 18.73 3.76 0.35
C SER A 124 17.41 4.19 1.00
N LEU A 125 17.40 4.17 2.34
CA LEU A 125 16.25 4.62 3.13
C LEU A 125 15.87 6.06 2.84
N LEU A 126 16.85 6.96 2.72
CA LEU A 126 16.60 8.37 2.44
C LEU A 126 15.94 8.58 1.07
N ALA A 127 16.37 7.83 0.04
CA ALA A 127 15.76 7.89 -1.29
C ALA A 127 14.30 7.42 -1.24
N PHE A 128 14.03 6.32 -0.53
CA PHE A 128 12.68 5.81 -0.35
C PHE A 128 11.78 6.81 0.41
N LEU A 129 12.24 7.34 1.54
CA LEU A 129 11.48 8.32 2.33
C LEU A 129 11.22 9.63 1.56
N THR A 130 12.16 10.04 0.71
CA THR A 130 11.98 11.21 -0.18
C THR A 130 10.89 10.94 -1.22
N HIS A 131 10.91 9.77 -1.85
CA HIS A 131 9.86 9.36 -2.79
C HIS A 131 8.48 9.36 -2.12
N MET A 132 8.35 8.77 -0.93
CA MET A 132 7.09 8.75 -0.16
C MET A 132 6.63 10.13 0.34
N ALA A 133 7.50 11.13 0.38
CA ALA A 133 7.14 12.50 0.72
C ALA A 133 6.63 13.28 -0.51
N LEU A 134 7.10 12.93 -1.71
CA LEU A 134 6.68 13.54 -2.97
C LEU A 134 5.38 12.94 -3.51
N ASP A 135 5.24 11.62 -3.41
CA ASP A 135 4.07 10.87 -3.86
C ASP A 135 3.52 10.03 -2.68
N PRO A 136 2.82 10.68 -1.72
CA PRO A 136 2.28 9.97 -0.58
C PRO A 136 1.16 9.03 -1.05
N PRO A 137 1.19 7.73 -0.68
CA PRO A 137 0.20 6.74 -1.12
C PRO A 137 -1.21 6.95 -0.52
N THR A 138 -1.53 8.15 -0.03
CA THR A 138 -2.80 8.52 0.60
C THR A 138 -3.73 9.33 -0.30
N ASP A 139 -3.30 9.76 -1.48
CA ASP A 139 -4.17 10.52 -2.40
C ASP A 139 -5.22 9.63 -3.11
N SER A 140 -5.33 8.36 -2.70
CA SER A 140 -6.18 7.35 -3.36
C SER A 140 -7.31 6.80 -2.49
N VAL A 141 -7.53 7.26 -1.24
CA VAL A 141 -8.43 6.50 -0.31
C VAL A 141 -9.43 7.33 0.52
N ASP A 142 -9.56 8.64 0.35
CA ASP A 142 -10.72 9.36 0.89
C ASP A 142 -11.42 10.14 -0.22
N GLY A 143 -12.74 9.98 -0.26
CA GLY A 143 -13.64 10.28 -1.37
C GLY A 143 -13.30 11.50 -2.22
N VAL A 144 -13.52 11.34 -3.53
CA VAL A 144 -13.62 12.37 -4.56
C VAL A 144 -14.22 13.67 -4.00
N MET A 145 -13.37 14.52 -3.41
CA MET A 145 -13.63 15.94 -3.33
C MET A 145 -12.91 16.48 -4.54
N ALA A 146 -13.63 16.49 -5.66
CA ALA A 146 -13.31 17.36 -6.77
C ALA A 146 -13.21 18.77 -6.19
N THR A 147 -11.98 19.26 -6.06
CA THR A 147 -11.72 20.69 -6.04
C THR A 147 -12.29 21.23 -7.35
N GLU A 148 -13.17 22.23 -7.25
CA GLU A 148 -13.74 22.91 -8.41
C GLU A 148 -12.59 23.48 -9.26
N GLY A 149 -12.14 22.71 -10.26
CA GLY A 149 -10.97 23.01 -11.07
C GLY A 149 -10.36 21.80 -11.79
N ASP A 150 -10.46 20.58 -11.22
CA ASP A 150 -9.74 19.40 -11.72
C ASP A 150 -10.60 18.47 -12.63
N ASN A 151 -11.29 19.05 -13.60
CA ASN A 151 -12.15 18.30 -14.53
C ASN A 151 -11.36 17.52 -15.62
N GLU A 152 -10.03 17.47 -15.52
CA GLU A 152 -9.12 16.84 -16.48
C GLU A 152 -8.26 15.71 -15.87
N LEU A 153 -8.60 15.22 -14.67
CA LEU A 153 -7.86 14.12 -14.06
C LEU A 153 -8.32 12.74 -14.58
N LEU A 154 -7.36 11.81 -14.68
CA LEU A 154 -7.64 10.38 -14.86
C LEU A 154 -8.30 9.84 -13.57
N VAL A 155 -9.48 9.23 -13.71
CA VAL A 155 -10.16 8.58 -12.57
C VAL A 155 -9.71 7.13 -12.45
N LEU A 156 -9.00 6.80 -11.37
CA LEU A 156 -8.75 5.41 -10.97
C LEU A 156 -9.83 4.99 -9.96
N SER A 157 -10.59 3.95 -10.29
CA SER A 157 -11.71 3.49 -9.47
C SER A 157 -11.78 1.96 -9.43
N THR A 158 -12.48 1.44 -8.43
CA THR A 158 -12.90 0.04 -8.43
C THR A 158 -14.17 -0.14 -9.26
N ILE A 159 -14.41 -1.34 -9.80
CA ILE A 159 -15.64 -1.64 -10.56
C ILE A 159 -16.90 -1.35 -9.74
N HIS A 160 -16.88 -1.68 -8.45
CA HIS A 160 -18.00 -1.45 -7.53
C HIS A 160 -18.31 0.04 -7.37
N SER A 161 -17.28 0.86 -7.15
CA SER A 161 -17.41 2.31 -7.00
C SER A 161 -17.82 3.02 -8.29
N ALA A 162 -17.58 2.40 -9.45
CA ALA A 162 -17.97 2.93 -10.76
C ALA A 162 -19.46 2.72 -11.09
N LYS A 163 -20.21 1.95 -10.29
CA LYS A 163 -21.63 1.65 -10.56
C LYS A 163 -22.45 2.94 -10.62
N GLY A 164 -23.16 3.13 -11.74
CA GLY A 164 -23.99 4.32 -11.98
C GLY A 164 -23.24 5.53 -12.53
N LEU A 165 -21.91 5.45 -12.67
CA LEU A 165 -21.07 6.46 -13.32
C LEU A 165 -20.76 6.04 -14.76
N GLU A 166 -20.37 6.99 -15.62
CA GLU A 166 -20.01 6.74 -17.02
C GLU A 166 -18.93 7.72 -17.50
N TRP A 167 -18.05 7.26 -18.38
CA TRP A 167 -16.97 8.04 -18.97
C TRP A 167 -16.88 7.83 -20.48
N ARG A 168 -16.29 8.80 -21.17
CA ARG A 168 -16.05 8.70 -22.63
C ARG A 168 -15.17 7.51 -22.98
N ALA A 169 -14.06 7.33 -22.25
CA ALA A 169 -13.16 6.20 -22.41
C ALA A 169 -12.99 5.46 -21.07
N VAL A 170 -13.01 4.13 -21.09
CA VAL A 170 -12.75 3.28 -19.91
C VAL A 170 -11.67 2.25 -20.23
N PHE A 171 -10.73 2.11 -19.30
CA PHE A 171 -9.71 1.07 -19.32
C PHE A 171 -10.03 0.03 -18.24
N VAL A 172 -10.41 -1.17 -18.65
CA VAL A 172 -10.51 -2.33 -17.75
C VAL A 172 -9.15 -3.01 -17.73
N ILE A 173 -8.41 -2.78 -16.67
CA ILE A 173 -7.07 -3.34 -16.46
C ILE A 173 -7.14 -4.71 -15.78
N TRP A 174 -6.07 -5.50 -15.92
CA TRP A 174 -5.92 -6.81 -15.26
C TRP A 174 -7.06 -7.81 -15.56
N ALA A 175 -7.58 -7.80 -16.79
CA ALA A 175 -8.50 -8.81 -17.30
C ALA A 175 -7.77 -10.14 -17.58
N THR A 176 -7.18 -10.73 -16.54
CA THR A 176 -6.38 -11.96 -16.56
C THR A 176 -6.96 -12.99 -15.61
N GLU A 177 -6.83 -14.27 -15.98
CA GLU A 177 -7.14 -15.39 -15.08
C GLU A 177 -6.38 -15.26 -13.75
N GLY A 178 -7.06 -15.57 -12.65
CA GLY A 178 -6.51 -15.44 -11.29
C GLY A 178 -6.49 -14.02 -10.74
N ARG A 179 -6.97 -13.02 -11.49
CA ARG A 179 -7.28 -11.68 -10.98
C ARG A 179 -8.70 -11.27 -11.32
N PHE A 180 -9.13 -11.55 -12.54
CA PHE A 180 -10.50 -11.32 -12.98
C PHE A 180 -10.94 -12.40 -13.99
N PRO A 181 -11.65 -13.45 -13.55
CA PRO A 181 -12.23 -13.62 -12.21
C PRO A 181 -11.18 -13.86 -11.11
N ALA A 182 -11.51 -13.46 -9.89
CA ALA A 182 -10.64 -13.66 -8.74
C ALA A 182 -10.51 -15.18 -8.38
N PRO A 183 -9.37 -15.63 -7.81
CA PRO A 183 -9.10 -17.06 -7.59
C PRO A 183 -10.06 -17.76 -6.62
N HIS A 184 -10.75 -17.00 -5.77
CA HIS A 184 -11.68 -17.51 -4.77
C HIS A 184 -13.10 -17.70 -5.32
N SER A 185 -13.39 -17.17 -6.51
CA SER A 185 -14.68 -17.29 -7.19
C SER A 185 -14.75 -18.57 -7.99
N LEU A 186 -14.56 -19.73 -7.36
CA LEU A 186 -14.58 -21.04 -8.04
C LEU A 186 -15.98 -21.66 -8.11
N ALA A 187 -16.90 -21.23 -7.25
CA ALA A 187 -18.29 -21.66 -7.32
C ALA A 187 -18.99 -21.01 -8.52
N PRO A 188 -19.94 -21.70 -9.18
CA PRO A 188 -20.66 -21.15 -10.33
C PRO A 188 -21.34 -19.80 -10.05
N GLU A 189 -21.92 -19.64 -8.86
CA GLU A 189 -22.61 -18.42 -8.44
C GLU A 189 -21.65 -17.23 -8.31
N ASP A 190 -20.45 -17.45 -7.74
CA ASP A 190 -19.42 -16.42 -7.62
C ASP A 190 -18.84 -16.02 -8.99
N LEU A 191 -18.71 -16.99 -9.91
CA LEU A 191 -18.30 -16.70 -11.29
C LEU A 191 -19.33 -15.86 -12.04
N GLU A 192 -20.62 -16.09 -11.80
CA GLU A 192 -21.67 -15.24 -12.37
C GLU A 192 -21.63 -13.83 -11.81
N GLU A 193 -21.34 -13.66 -10.52
CA GLU A 193 -21.18 -12.34 -9.91
C GLU A 193 -19.97 -11.60 -10.50
N GLU A 194 -18.81 -12.25 -10.62
CA GLU A 194 -17.63 -11.67 -11.28
C GLU A 194 -17.92 -11.30 -12.74
N ARG A 195 -18.73 -12.10 -13.44
CA ARG A 195 -19.20 -11.77 -14.80
C ARG A 195 -20.11 -10.54 -14.80
N ARG A 196 -21.00 -10.39 -13.81
CA ARG A 196 -21.82 -9.18 -13.63
C ARG A 196 -20.95 -7.96 -13.34
N LEU A 197 -19.85 -8.10 -12.59
CA LEU A 197 -18.87 -7.03 -12.40
C LEU A 197 -18.21 -6.62 -13.72
N LEU A 198 -17.80 -7.57 -14.57
CA LEU A 198 -17.24 -7.23 -15.88
C LEU A 198 -18.26 -6.47 -16.72
N TYR A 199 -19.52 -6.91 -16.73
CA TYR A 199 -20.60 -6.21 -17.42
C TYR A 199 -20.77 -4.78 -16.91
N VAL A 200 -20.73 -4.55 -15.59
CA VAL A 200 -20.75 -3.20 -15.02
C VAL A 200 -19.58 -2.38 -15.55
N ALA A 201 -18.35 -2.90 -15.48
CA ALA A 201 -17.15 -2.19 -15.93
C ALA A 201 -17.21 -1.80 -17.41
N VAL A 202 -17.60 -2.75 -18.27
CA VAL A 202 -17.74 -2.56 -19.73
C VAL A 202 -18.81 -1.52 -20.06
N THR A 203 -19.94 -1.53 -19.36
CA THR A 203 -21.03 -0.57 -19.57
C THR A 203 -20.77 0.82 -18.98
N ARG A 204 -19.61 1.06 -18.34
CA ARG A 204 -19.24 2.42 -17.93
C ARG A 204 -18.66 3.25 -19.10
N ALA A 205 -18.24 2.60 -20.19
CA ALA A 205 -17.72 3.27 -21.39
C ALA A 205 -18.84 3.75 -22.31
N ARG A 206 -18.74 5.01 -22.75
CA ARG A 206 -19.63 5.61 -23.75
C ARG A 206 -19.09 5.51 -25.18
N ASP A 207 -17.84 5.93 -25.37
CA ASP A 207 -17.25 6.06 -26.71
C ASP A 207 -16.19 4.97 -26.96
N GLN A 208 -15.31 4.73 -25.98
CA GLN A 208 -14.17 3.83 -26.13
C GLN A 208 -14.01 2.91 -24.91
N LEU A 209 -13.77 1.63 -25.19
CA LEU A 209 -13.46 0.62 -24.19
C LEU A 209 -12.14 -0.06 -24.54
N TYR A 210 -11.22 -0.05 -23.60
CA TYR A 210 -9.97 -0.78 -23.68
C TYR A 210 -9.92 -1.82 -22.58
N ILE A 211 -9.62 -3.06 -22.94
CA ILE A 211 -9.45 -4.15 -21.98
C ILE A 211 -8.00 -4.62 -22.08
N THR A 212 -7.27 -4.59 -20.98
CA THR A 212 -5.84 -4.92 -20.96
C THR A 212 -5.54 -6.02 -19.96
N TYR A 213 -4.53 -6.83 -20.29
CA TYR A 213 -3.99 -7.84 -19.39
C TYR A 213 -2.46 -7.92 -19.57
N PRO A 214 -1.70 -8.12 -18.49
CA PRO A 214 -0.26 -8.27 -18.58
C PRO A 214 0.14 -9.66 -19.10
N VAL A 215 1.04 -9.70 -20.08
CA VAL A 215 1.62 -10.97 -20.57
C VAL A 215 2.54 -11.60 -19.53
N LYS A 216 3.24 -10.78 -18.73
CA LYS A 216 4.12 -11.23 -17.64
C LYS A 216 3.57 -10.72 -16.31
N VAL A 217 3.36 -11.62 -15.36
CA VAL A 217 2.90 -11.31 -14.01
C VAL A 217 3.98 -11.71 -13.03
N PHE A 218 4.32 -10.82 -12.10
CA PHE A 218 5.24 -11.14 -11.02
C PHE A 218 4.47 -11.64 -9.80
N ASP A 219 4.79 -12.85 -9.35
CA ASP A 219 4.32 -13.43 -8.09
C ASP A 219 5.51 -13.57 -7.12
N ARG A 220 5.31 -13.20 -5.86
CA ARG A 220 6.39 -13.17 -4.85
C ARG A 220 6.94 -14.55 -4.52
N PHE A 221 6.14 -15.62 -4.66
CA PHE A 221 6.53 -16.98 -4.34
C PHE A 221 6.99 -17.78 -5.56
N GLN A 222 6.45 -17.46 -6.74
CA GLN A 222 6.70 -18.20 -7.99
C GLN A 222 7.57 -17.45 -9.01
N GLY A 223 7.91 -16.18 -8.76
CA GLY A 223 8.65 -15.34 -9.70
C GLY A 223 7.78 -14.87 -10.87
N VAL A 224 8.38 -14.72 -12.05
CA VAL A 224 7.65 -14.26 -13.25
C VAL A 224 6.87 -15.41 -13.88
N THR A 225 5.55 -15.27 -13.97
CA THR A 225 4.63 -16.18 -14.65
C THR A 225 4.00 -15.53 -15.87
N LEU A 226 3.41 -16.32 -16.76
CA LEU A 226 2.69 -15.83 -17.92
C LEU A 226 1.22 -15.59 -17.59
N GLY A 227 0.74 -14.37 -17.83
CA GLY A 227 -0.67 -14.02 -17.68
C GLY A 227 -1.51 -14.66 -18.80
N LYS A 228 -2.66 -15.21 -18.42
CA LYS A 228 -3.67 -15.73 -19.36
C LYS A 228 -4.85 -14.76 -19.41
N VAL A 229 -5.36 -14.47 -20.59
CA VAL A 229 -6.54 -13.61 -20.76
C VAL A 229 -7.72 -14.16 -19.95
N SER A 230 -8.54 -13.27 -19.38
CA SER A 230 -9.75 -13.63 -18.66
C SER A 230 -10.67 -14.49 -19.54
N ARG A 231 -11.18 -15.60 -19.00
CA ARG A 231 -12.18 -16.46 -19.63
C ARG A 231 -13.46 -15.73 -20.04
N PHE A 232 -13.75 -14.57 -19.43
CA PHE A 232 -14.93 -13.80 -19.78
C PHE A 232 -14.82 -13.10 -21.15
N LEU A 233 -13.62 -13.00 -21.69
CA LEU A 233 -13.38 -12.47 -23.04
C LEU A 233 -13.34 -13.56 -24.11
N GLU A 234 -13.26 -14.84 -23.70
CA GLU A 234 -13.26 -15.97 -24.63
C GLU A 234 -14.61 -16.08 -25.35
N GLY A 235 -14.56 -16.29 -26.66
CA GLY A 235 -15.76 -16.48 -27.48
C GLY A 235 -16.50 -15.19 -27.86
N ILE A 236 -16.03 -14.01 -27.45
CA ILE A 236 -16.55 -12.74 -27.95
C ILE A 236 -16.20 -12.61 -29.44
N SER A 237 -17.20 -12.27 -30.26
CA SER A 237 -17.02 -12.11 -31.70
C SER A 237 -15.95 -11.05 -32.01
N PRO A 238 -15.04 -11.30 -32.98
CA PRO A 238 -14.07 -10.30 -33.44
C PRO A 238 -14.69 -9.01 -33.96
N ASN A 239 -15.97 -9.04 -34.36
CA ASN A 239 -16.72 -7.85 -34.77
C ASN A 239 -17.11 -6.95 -33.58
N VAL A 240 -17.05 -7.47 -32.36
CA VAL A 240 -17.39 -6.77 -31.11
C VAL A 240 -16.13 -6.40 -30.34
N LEU A 241 -15.16 -7.32 -30.26
CA LEU A 241 -13.89 -7.10 -29.57
C LEU A 241 -12.74 -7.46 -30.51
N VAL A 242 -11.92 -6.46 -30.83
CA VAL A 242 -10.73 -6.67 -31.67
C VAL A 242 -9.79 -7.68 -30.99
N PRO A 243 -9.19 -8.63 -31.73
CA PRO A 243 -8.23 -9.58 -31.17
C PRO A 243 -7.11 -8.89 -30.39
N SER A 244 -6.63 -9.55 -29.34
CA SER A 244 -5.59 -8.97 -28.48
C SER A 244 -4.31 -8.70 -29.28
N ARG A 245 -3.75 -7.51 -29.08
CA ARG A 245 -2.45 -7.10 -29.62
C ARG A 245 -1.47 -6.97 -28.46
N VAL A 246 -0.31 -7.59 -28.59
CA VAL A 246 0.80 -7.37 -27.64
C VAL A 246 1.37 -5.99 -27.90
N VAL A 247 1.45 -5.18 -26.84
CA VAL A 247 2.00 -3.83 -26.87
C VAL A 247 3.18 -3.78 -25.91
N SER A 248 4.33 -3.29 -26.39
CA SER A 248 5.53 -3.05 -25.58
C SER A 248 5.58 -1.60 -25.12
N SER A 249 6.39 -1.29 -24.12
CA SER A 249 6.61 0.08 -23.64
C SER A 249 7.25 1.02 -24.68
N GLN A 250 7.72 0.48 -25.81
CA GLN A 250 8.30 1.23 -26.93
C GLN A 250 7.30 1.47 -28.06
N ASP A 251 6.15 0.81 -28.03
CA ASP A 251 5.11 1.03 -29.02
C ASP A 251 4.34 2.31 -28.68
N PRO A 252 4.10 3.21 -29.65
CA PRO A 252 3.25 4.36 -29.42
C PRO A 252 1.85 3.89 -29.02
N ILE A 253 1.36 4.41 -27.89
CA ILE A 253 -0.04 4.28 -27.53
C ILE A 253 -0.75 5.38 -28.32
N PHE A 254 -1.54 4.96 -29.32
CA PHE A 254 -2.24 5.75 -30.35
C PHE A 254 -1.41 6.05 -31.62
#